data_AF-A0A4R4ZY16-F1
#
_entry.id   AF-A0A4R4ZY16-F1
#
_cell.length_a   1.000
_cell.length_b   1.000
_cell.length_c   1.000
_cell.angle_alpha   90.00
_cell.angle_beta   90.00
_cell.angle_gamma   90.00
#
_symmetry.space_group_name_H-M   'P 1'
#
loop_
_entity.id
_entity.type
_entity.pdbx_description
1 polymer ?
#
loop_
_entity_poly.entity_id
_entity_poly.type
_entity_poly.pdbx_seq_one_letter_code
_entity_poly.pdbx_strand_id
1 'polypeptide(L)'
;MVARRSSRRAEARQLAAADPMSAKQLGIGRRDLPGRSYDDGGLIDVNRVPAEIFTHFSGVTAEKAAHVIAVRTSLGGAFSSVEELMAMVELPPDLLDEVAEYAIIIR
;
A
#
# COMPACT_ATOMS: atom_id res chain seq x y z
N MET A 1 -15.86 9.12 -13.69
CA MET A 1 -15.39 9.28 -12.28
C MET A 1 -14.04 8.60 -11.98
N VAL A 2 -13.57 7.63 -12.77
CA VAL A 2 -12.26 6.93 -12.57
C VAL A 2 -11.05 7.88 -12.62
N ALA A 3 -11.05 8.85 -13.55
CA ALA A 3 -9.95 9.80 -13.73
C ALA A 3 -9.59 10.57 -12.44
N ARG A 4 -10.60 10.97 -11.64
CA ARG A 4 -10.36 11.76 -10.42
C ARG A 4 -9.60 10.98 -9.36
N ARG A 5 -9.84 9.68 -9.20
CA ARG A 5 -9.17 8.84 -8.18
C ARG A 5 -7.72 8.53 -8.59
N SER A 6 -7.48 8.21 -9.86
CA SER A 6 -6.12 8.01 -10.37
C SER A 6 -5.28 9.29 -10.25
N SER A 7 -5.85 10.47 -10.57
CA SER A 7 -5.17 11.75 -10.35
C SER A 7 -4.82 11.99 -8.88
N ARG A 8 -5.71 11.64 -7.93
CA ARG A 8 -5.41 11.73 -6.48
C ARG A 8 -4.25 10.84 -6.07
N ARG A 9 -4.18 9.60 -6.58
CA ARG A 9 -3.05 8.71 -6.30
C ARG A 9 -1.75 9.27 -6.87
N ALA A 10 -1.78 9.82 -8.08
CA ALA A 10 -0.60 10.44 -8.69
C ALA A 10 -0.10 11.65 -7.87
N GLU A 11 -1.02 12.53 -7.46
CA GLU A 11 -0.74 13.68 -6.58
C GLU A 11 -0.14 13.23 -5.24
N ALA A 12 -0.75 12.22 -4.60
CA ALA A 12 -0.29 11.68 -3.33
C ALA A 12 1.11 11.03 -3.44
N ARG A 13 1.40 10.32 -4.55
CA ARG A 13 2.72 9.75 -4.82
C ARG A 13 3.78 10.83 -5.02
N GLN A 14 3.46 11.89 -5.76
CA GLN A 14 4.36 13.03 -5.94
C GLN A 14 4.67 13.71 -4.59
N LEU A 15 3.65 13.92 -3.76
CA LEU A 15 3.83 14.48 -2.41
C LEU A 15 4.69 13.57 -1.52
N ALA A 16 4.43 12.26 -1.52
CA ALA A 16 5.21 11.30 -0.73
C ALA A 16 6.67 11.19 -1.19
N ALA A 17 6.93 11.32 -2.49
CA ALA A 17 8.29 11.35 -3.03
C ALA A 17 9.04 12.65 -2.67
N ALA A 18 8.33 13.78 -2.65
CA ALA A 18 8.92 15.09 -2.35
C ALA A 18 9.12 15.32 -0.84
N ASP A 19 8.15 14.94 -0.02
CA ASP A 19 8.19 15.07 1.45
C ASP A 19 7.55 13.84 2.13
N PRO A 20 8.36 12.79 2.40
CA PRO A 20 7.89 11.61 3.10
C PRO A 20 7.36 11.92 4.50
N MET A 21 7.93 12.89 5.21
CA MET A 21 7.51 13.20 6.58
C MET A 21 6.10 13.79 6.61
N SER A 22 5.82 14.75 5.71
CA SER A 22 4.47 15.29 5.56
C SER A 22 3.48 14.23 5.06
N ALA A 23 3.87 13.36 4.13
CA ALA A 23 3.00 12.27 3.68
C ALA A 23 2.60 11.32 4.82
N LYS A 24 3.53 11.03 5.73
CA LYS A 24 3.26 10.23 6.93
C LYS A 24 2.31 10.95 7.89
N GLN A 25 2.45 12.26 8.08
CA GLN A 25 1.57 13.07 8.92
C GLN A 25 0.15 13.15 8.35
N LEU A 26 0.01 13.22 7.03
CA LEU A 26 -1.28 13.22 6.33
C LEU A 26 -1.94 11.83 6.29
N GLY A 27 -1.24 10.78 6.68
CA GLY A 27 -1.75 9.41 6.67
C GLY A 27 -1.92 8.84 5.25
N ILE A 28 -1.08 9.26 4.30
CA ILE A 28 -1.09 8.69 2.94
C ILE A 28 -0.79 7.20 3.01
N GLY A 29 -1.60 6.40 2.31
CA GLY A 29 -1.49 4.94 2.29
C GLY A 29 -2.04 4.25 3.55
N ARG A 30 -2.44 5.01 4.58
CA ARG A 30 -2.92 4.47 5.86
C ARG A 30 -4.44 4.33 5.90
N ARG A 31 -4.98 3.53 4.97
CA ARG A 31 -6.43 3.30 4.85
C ARG A 31 -7.08 2.83 6.17
N ASP A 32 -6.32 2.18 7.04
CA ASP A 32 -6.71 1.74 8.38
C ASP A 32 -6.99 2.87 9.38
N LEU A 33 -6.48 4.08 9.15
CA LEU A 33 -6.68 5.20 10.08
C LEU A 33 -8.07 5.83 9.89
N PRO A 34 -8.88 5.94 10.97
CA PRO A 34 -10.14 6.69 10.92
C PRO A 34 -9.88 8.20 10.83
N GLY A 35 -10.81 8.94 10.23
CA GLY A 35 -10.79 10.41 10.24
C GLY A 35 -9.72 11.06 9.37
N ARG A 36 -9.14 10.36 8.38
CA ARG A 36 -8.19 10.95 7.42
C ARG A 36 -8.84 12.11 6.67
N SER A 37 -8.15 13.25 6.66
CA SER A 37 -8.57 14.47 5.95
C SER A 37 -8.08 14.52 4.50
N TYR A 38 -7.02 13.78 4.18
CA TYR A 38 -6.42 13.74 2.84
C TYR A 38 -6.95 12.56 2.02
N ASP A 39 -7.53 12.84 0.84
CA ASP A 39 -7.95 11.82 -0.12
C ASP A 39 -6.77 11.45 -1.03
N ASP A 40 -6.04 10.42 -0.64
CA ASP A 40 -4.92 9.84 -1.39
C ASP A 40 -5.35 8.96 -2.58
N GLY A 41 -6.63 8.95 -2.92
CA GLY A 41 -7.15 8.11 -4.00
C GLY A 41 -7.16 6.62 -3.65
N GLY A 42 -7.01 6.28 -2.36
CA GLY A 42 -7.13 4.93 -1.84
C GLY A 42 -5.84 4.12 -1.83
N LEU A 43 -4.68 4.78 -1.82
CA LEU A 43 -3.38 4.12 -1.70
C LEU A 43 -3.29 3.25 -0.42
N ILE A 44 -2.40 2.27 -0.47
CA ILE A 44 -2.11 1.33 0.62
C ILE A 44 -0.60 1.32 0.83
N ASP A 45 -0.15 1.80 1.99
CA ASP A 45 1.26 1.68 2.39
C ASP A 45 1.49 0.26 2.92
N VAL A 46 2.05 -0.58 2.05
CA VAL A 46 2.25 -2.01 2.29
C VAL A 46 3.17 -2.30 3.47
N ASN A 47 3.93 -1.31 3.95
CA ASN A 47 4.79 -1.46 5.12
C ASN A 47 4.12 -1.06 6.44
N ARG A 48 2.99 -0.36 6.38
CA ARG A 48 2.42 0.30 7.57
C ARG A 48 0.98 -0.09 7.87
N VAL A 49 0.27 -0.65 6.90
CA VAL A 49 -1.08 -1.15 7.14
C VAL A 49 -1.06 -2.50 7.86
N PRO A 50 -2.10 -2.81 8.66
CA PRO A 50 -2.30 -4.12 9.23
C PRO A 50 -2.82 -5.12 8.19
N ALA A 51 -2.86 -6.41 8.54
CA ALA A 51 -3.18 -7.51 7.60
C ALA A 51 -4.53 -7.30 6.91
N GLU A 52 -5.56 -6.92 7.66
CA GLU A 52 -6.93 -6.78 7.17
C GLU A 52 -7.05 -5.82 5.97
N ILE A 53 -6.16 -4.84 5.85
CA ILE A 53 -6.19 -3.90 4.72
C ILE A 53 -5.81 -4.58 3.40
N PHE A 54 -4.95 -5.59 3.42
CA PHE A 54 -4.54 -6.31 2.20
C PHE A 54 -5.70 -7.04 1.52
N THR A 55 -6.76 -7.37 2.26
CA THR A 55 -7.98 -7.98 1.68
C THR A 55 -8.75 -7.05 0.73
N HIS A 56 -8.34 -5.78 0.62
CA HIS A 56 -8.83 -4.87 -0.41
C HIS A 56 -8.31 -5.20 -1.81
N PHE A 57 -7.14 -5.84 -1.91
CA PHE A 57 -6.67 -6.37 -3.18
C PHE A 57 -7.52 -7.58 -3.54
N SER A 58 -7.97 -7.63 -4.79
CA SER A 58 -8.76 -8.74 -5.28
C SER A 58 -8.03 -10.06 -5.05
N GLY A 59 -8.74 -11.11 -4.65
CA GLY A 59 -8.14 -12.43 -4.44
C GLY A 59 -7.21 -12.59 -3.22
N VAL A 60 -6.89 -11.53 -2.46
CA VAL A 60 -6.07 -11.65 -1.25
C VAL A 60 -6.93 -12.11 -0.08
N THR A 61 -6.72 -13.37 0.34
CA THR A 61 -7.39 -13.96 1.51
C THR A 61 -6.81 -13.43 2.82
N ALA A 62 -7.55 -13.60 3.93
CA ALA A 62 -7.03 -13.26 5.27
C ALA A 62 -5.74 -14.03 5.63
N GLU A 63 -5.63 -15.29 5.19
CA GLU A 63 -4.42 -16.11 5.37
C GLU A 63 -3.23 -15.51 4.60
N LYS A 64 -3.43 -15.15 3.33
CA LYS A 64 -2.38 -14.53 2.51
C LYS A 64 -2.01 -13.15 3.05
N ALA A 65 -2.98 -12.38 3.53
CA ALA A 65 -2.75 -11.10 4.20
C ALA A 65 -1.90 -11.25 5.49
N ALA A 66 -2.18 -12.25 6.31
CA ALA A 66 -1.35 -12.56 7.48
C ALA A 66 0.07 -12.99 7.07
N HIS A 67 0.19 -13.75 5.98
CA HIS A 67 1.48 -14.14 5.42
C HIS A 67 2.31 -12.92 4.98
N VAL A 68 1.69 -11.89 4.37
CA VAL A 68 2.37 -10.62 4.05
C VAL A 68 3.04 -10.02 5.29
N ILE A 69 2.34 -9.99 6.43
CA ILE A 69 2.87 -9.43 7.68
C ILE A 69 4.04 -10.27 8.21
N ALA A 70 3.93 -11.60 8.12
CA ALA A 70 4.99 -12.51 8.54
C ALA A 70 6.28 -12.31 7.71
N VAL A 71 6.15 -12.22 6.38
CA VAL A 71 7.27 -11.95 5.47
C VAL A 71 7.86 -10.56 5.71
N ARG A 72 7.02 -9.53 5.84
CA ARG A 72 7.47 -8.18 6.17
C ARG A 72 8.31 -8.15 7.45
N THR A 73 7.87 -8.91 8.47
CA THR A 73 8.56 -9.00 9.76
C THR A 73 9.90 -9.71 9.63
N SER A 74 9.98 -10.81 8.86
CA SER A 74 11.24 -11.54 8.66
C SER A 74 12.29 -10.74 7.89
N LEU A 75 11.87 -9.79 7.05
CA LEU A 75 12.73 -8.84 6.33
C LEU A 75 13.23 -7.66 7.18
N GLY A 76 12.94 -7.64 8.49
CA GLY A 76 13.29 -6.51 9.36
C GLY A 76 12.26 -5.39 9.39
N GLY A 77 11.04 -5.66 8.90
CA GLY A 77 9.86 -4.81 9.08
C GLY A 77 9.40 -4.05 7.85
N ALA A 78 10.10 -4.14 6.71
CA ALA A 78 9.72 -3.40 5.51
C ALA A 78 10.14 -4.12 4.22
N PHE A 79 9.27 -4.06 3.21
CA PHE A 79 9.63 -4.28 1.82
C PHE A 79 10.29 -3.02 1.24
N SER A 80 11.25 -3.22 0.37
CA SER A 80 12.00 -2.21 -0.36
C SER A 80 11.31 -1.79 -1.66
N SER A 81 10.49 -2.68 -2.26
CA SER A 81 9.72 -2.45 -3.49
C SER A 81 8.46 -3.31 -3.57
N VAL A 82 7.58 -3.03 -4.55
CA VAL A 82 6.39 -3.85 -4.84
C VAL A 82 6.81 -5.20 -5.42
N GLU A 83 7.86 -5.24 -6.22
CA GLU A 83 8.41 -6.47 -6.79
C GLU A 83 8.92 -7.41 -5.70
N GLU A 84 9.60 -6.89 -4.67
CA GLU A 84 10.00 -7.68 -3.50
C GLU A 84 8.78 -8.22 -2.74
N LEU A 85 7.74 -7.41 -2.54
CA LEU A 85 6.48 -7.87 -1.94
C LEU A 85 5.88 -9.03 -2.76
N MET A 86 5.71 -8.86 -4.07
CA MET A 86 5.11 -9.86 -4.95
C MET A 86 5.92 -11.16 -4.97
N ALA A 87 7.25 -11.06 -5.03
CA ALA A 87 8.15 -12.21 -5.07
C ALA A 87 8.20 -12.96 -3.73
N MET A 88 8.31 -12.23 -2.61
CA MET A 88 8.53 -12.85 -1.30
C MET A 88 7.24 -13.40 -0.66
N VAL A 89 6.08 -12.85 -1.01
CA VAL A 89 4.76 -13.30 -0.53
C VAL A 89 4.13 -14.34 -1.46
N GLU A 90 4.75 -14.57 -2.63
CA GLU A 90 4.22 -15.41 -3.70
C GLU A 90 2.77 -15.01 -4.02
N LEU A 91 2.59 -13.72 -4.34
CA LEU A 91 1.29 -13.21 -4.77
C LEU A 91 1.02 -13.62 -6.21
N PRO A 92 -0.24 -13.96 -6.56
CA PRO A 92 -0.62 -14.26 -7.94
C PRO A 92 -0.21 -13.12 -8.91
N PRO A 93 0.42 -13.42 -10.06
CA PRO A 93 0.91 -12.39 -10.99
C PRO A 93 -0.18 -11.47 -11.55
N ASP A 94 -1.43 -11.93 -11.63
CA ASP A 94 -2.60 -11.16 -12.04
C ASP A 94 -2.95 -10.02 -11.07
N LEU A 95 -2.43 -10.05 -9.83
CA LEU A 95 -2.54 -8.94 -8.90
C LEU A 95 -1.53 -7.83 -9.13
N LEU A 96 -0.52 -8.03 -9.98
CA LEU A 96 0.56 -7.05 -10.15
C LEU A 96 0.03 -5.67 -10.54
N ASP A 97 -0.91 -5.59 -11.48
CA ASP A 97 -1.47 -4.31 -11.93
C ASP A 97 -2.25 -3.62 -10.81
N GLU A 98 -3.00 -4.37 -10.00
CA GLU A 98 -3.77 -3.82 -8.88
C GLU A 98 -2.84 -3.36 -7.75
N VAL A 99 -1.85 -4.19 -7.39
CA VAL A 99 -0.85 -3.84 -6.38
C VAL A 99 -0.03 -2.63 -6.86
N ALA A 100 0.41 -2.58 -8.11
CA ALA A 100 1.12 -1.41 -8.65
C ALA A 100 0.23 -0.16 -8.63
N GLU A 101 -1.07 -0.29 -8.92
CA GLU A 101 -1.99 0.85 -8.95
C GLU A 101 -2.25 1.43 -7.56
N TYR A 102 -2.34 0.61 -6.51
CA TYR A 102 -2.72 1.06 -5.17
C TYR A 102 -1.60 1.03 -4.12
N ALA A 103 -0.56 0.23 -4.28
CA ALA A 103 0.54 0.19 -3.33
C ALA A 103 1.38 1.47 -3.39
N ILE A 104 1.91 1.83 -2.22
CA ILE A 104 2.93 2.85 -2.05
C ILE A 104 3.90 2.38 -0.97
N ILE A 105 5.16 2.81 -1.04
CA ILE A 105 6.17 2.63 0.00
C ILE A 105 6.68 4.02 0.37
N ILE A 106 6.49 4.42 1.62
CA ILE A 106 6.96 5.71 2.14
C ILE A 106 8.06 5.43 3.16
N ARG A 107 9.30 5.80 2.83
CA ARG A 107 10.48 5.59 3.70
C ARG A 107 10.52 6.56 4.87
#